data_AF-A0A522NP59-F1
#
_entry.id   AF-A0A522NP59-F1
#
_cell.length_a   1.000
_cell.length_b   1.000
_cell.length_c   1.000
_cell.angle_alpha   90.00
_cell.angle_beta   90.00
_cell.angle_gamma   90.00
#
_symmetry.space_group_name_H-M   'P 1'
#
loop_
_entity.id
_entity.type
_entity.pdbx_description
1 polymer ?
#
loop_
_entity_poly.entity_id
_entity_poly.type
_entity_poly.pdbx_seq_one_letter_code
_entity_poly.pdbx_strand_id
1 'polypeptide(L)'
;MSENNTAAGSPAAPSPVRTLAVRIADDLRAQLDVIAQLNDRSVTEEIRVALESWVQTSRSDPKVLARAETVRAEIEREAKTKQSAIEAIFGGSTPASRSPKGKTVDA
;
A
#
# COMPACT_ATOMS: atom_id res chain seq x y z
N MET A 1 24.95 -1.50 35.74
CA MET A 1 25.33 -1.17 34.35
C MET A 1 24.23 -1.71 33.47
N SER A 2 23.48 -0.84 32.81
CA SER A 2 22.37 -1.22 31.93
C SER A 2 22.94 -1.67 30.60
N GLU A 3 22.81 -2.95 30.27
CA GLU A 3 23.14 -3.45 28.93
C GLU A 3 21.89 -3.35 28.07
N ASN A 4 21.93 -2.36 27.18
CA ASN A 4 20.94 -2.05 26.18
C ASN A 4 20.98 -3.15 25.10
N ASN A 5 20.11 -4.17 25.23
CA ASN A 5 19.96 -5.20 24.21
C ASN A 5 19.36 -4.57 22.95
N THR A 6 20.24 -4.25 22.01
CA THR A 6 19.89 -3.76 20.68
C THR A 6 19.10 -4.87 19.99
N ALA A 7 17.80 -4.66 19.79
CA ALA A 7 16.97 -5.50 18.94
C ALA A 7 17.49 -5.38 17.50
N ALA A 8 18.50 -6.20 17.17
CA ALA A 8 18.92 -6.45 15.82
C ALA A 8 17.71 -7.01 15.08
N GLY A 9 17.13 -6.21 14.17
CA GLY A 9 16.02 -6.63 13.33
C GLY A 9 16.38 -7.95 12.65
N SER A 10 15.56 -8.97 12.89
CA SER A 10 15.68 -10.25 12.20
C SER A 10 15.86 -10.01 10.69
N PRO A 11 16.77 -10.71 10.01
CA PRO A 11 16.88 -10.61 8.56
C PRO A 11 15.51 -10.98 7.99
N ALA A 12 14.85 -9.99 7.35
CA ALA A 12 13.54 -10.18 6.76
C ALA A 12 13.62 -11.39 5.83
N ALA A 13 12.79 -12.40 6.10
CA ALA A 13 12.72 -13.57 5.24
C ALA A 13 12.52 -13.12 3.79
N PRO A 14 13.16 -13.79 2.80
CA PRO A 14 13.03 -13.40 1.41
C PRO A 14 11.55 -13.35 1.05
N SER A 15 11.13 -12.22 0.45
CA SER A 15 9.74 -12.03 0.05
C SER A 15 9.31 -13.14 -0.90
N PRO A 16 8.08 -13.67 -0.77
CA PRO A 16 7.62 -14.77 -1.62
C PRO A 16 7.65 -14.35 -3.09
N VAL A 17 8.40 -15.11 -3.91
CA VAL A 17 8.44 -14.91 -5.37
C VAL A 17 7.18 -15.49 -5.98
N ARG A 18 6.48 -14.69 -6.80
CA ARG A 18 5.28 -15.13 -7.53
C ARG A 18 5.51 -15.02 -9.04
N THR A 19 5.09 -16.04 -9.78
CA THR A 19 5.13 -16.03 -11.24
C THR A 19 4.12 -15.04 -11.79
N LEU A 20 4.50 -14.31 -12.84
CA LEU A 20 3.66 -13.40 -13.58
C LEU A 20 3.44 -13.93 -15.00
N ALA A 21 2.18 -14.05 -15.43
CA ALA A 21 1.83 -14.32 -16.81
C ALA A 21 1.31 -13.03 -17.46
N VAL A 22 1.96 -12.58 -18.54
CA VAL A 22 1.62 -11.34 -19.26
C VAL A 22 1.42 -11.65 -20.73
N ARG A 23 0.37 -11.08 -21.33
CA ARG A 23 0.19 -11.06 -22.79
C ARG A 23 0.81 -9.78 -23.34
N ILE A 24 1.66 -9.92 -24.34
CA ILE A 24 2.29 -8.80 -25.04
C ILE A 24 2.10 -8.97 -26.55
N ALA A 25 2.16 -7.86 -27.28
CA ALA A 25 2.16 -7.89 -28.73
C ALA A 25 3.45 -8.52 -29.26
N ASP A 26 3.38 -9.16 -30.43
CA ASP A 26 4.51 -9.84 -31.05
C ASP A 26 5.67 -8.86 -31.34
N ASP A 27 5.37 -7.64 -31.76
CA ASP A 27 6.38 -6.61 -32.01
C ASP A 27 7.17 -6.25 -30.74
N LEU A 28 6.48 -6.14 -29.59
CA LEU A 28 7.14 -5.88 -28.31
C LEU A 28 7.97 -7.09 -27.88
N ARG A 29 7.48 -8.30 -28.14
CA ARG A 29 8.25 -9.53 -27.87
C ARG A 29 9.54 -9.57 -28.69
N ALA A 30 9.47 -9.27 -29.98
CA ALA A 30 10.64 -9.24 -30.86
C ALA A 30 11.67 -8.20 -30.41
N GLN A 31 11.23 -7.01 -29.98
CA GLN A 31 12.13 -5.99 -29.42
C GLN A 31 12.83 -6.48 -28.15
N LEU A 32 12.10 -7.16 -27.25
CA LEU A 32 12.68 -7.74 -26.04
C LEU A 32 13.68 -8.86 -26.35
N ASP A 33 13.42 -9.70 -27.35
CA ASP A 33 14.35 -10.76 -27.76
C ASP A 33 15.69 -10.17 -28.24
N VAL A 34 15.64 -9.08 -29.01
CA VAL A 34 16.86 -8.36 -29.46
C VAL A 34 17.62 -7.75 -28.28
N ILE A 35 16.91 -7.06 -27.36
CA ILE A 35 17.53 -6.45 -26.18
C ILE A 35 18.18 -7.51 -25.29
N ALA A 36 17.49 -8.64 -25.07
CA ALA A 36 18.00 -9.76 -24.30
C ALA A 36 19.30 -10.32 -24.90
N GLN A 37 19.34 -10.47 -26.23
CA GLN A 37 20.55 -10.90 -26.95
C GLN A 37 21.70 -9.90 -26.78
N LEU A 38 21.43 -8.59 -26.92
CA LEU A 38 22.45 -7.54 -26.78
C LEU A 38 23.05 -7.46 -25.38
N ASN A 39 22.26 -7.79 -24.36
CA ASN A 39 22.66 -7.71 -22.96
C ASN A 39 23.17 -9.04 -22.39
N ASP A 40 23.24 -10.10 -23.20
CA ASP A 40 23.56 -11.47 -22.77
C ASP A 40 22.68 -11.94 -21.59
N ARG A 41 21.37 -11.71 -21.72
CA ARG A 41 20.36 -12.07 -20.71
C ARG A 41 19.20 -12.82 -21.33
N SER A 42 18.40 -13.47 -20.49
CA SER A 42 17.14 -14.04 -20.96
C SER A 42 16.05 -12.97 -21.07
N VAL A 43 15.08 -13.21 -21.94
CA VAL A 43 13.89 -12.35 -22.09
C VAL A 43 13.14 -12.18 -20.76
N THR A 44 13.08 -13.24 -19.95
CA THR A 44 12.46 -13.20 -18.61
C THR A 44 13.18 -12.24 -17.68
N GLU A 45 14.51 -12.21 -17.73
CA GLU A 45 15.32 -11.29 -16.93
C GLU A 45 15.10 -9.84 -17.38
N GLU A 46 15.07 -9.58 -18.69
CA GLU A 46 14.79 -8.24 -19.22
C GLU A 46 13.39 -7.75 -18.84
N ILE A 47 12.38 -8.63 -18.87
CA ILE A 47 11.04 -8.28 -18.40
C ILE A 47 11.07 -7.89 -16.92
N ARG A 48 11.81 -8.61 -16.08
CA ARG A 48 11.94 -8.26 -14.65
C ARG A 48 12.60 -6.89 -14.48
N VAL A 49 13.73 -6.65 -15.15
CA VAL A 49 14.46 -5.38 -15.09
C VAL A 49 13.59 -4.22 -15.58
N ALA A 50 12.84 -4.42 -16.66
CA ALA A 50 11.92 -3.41 -17.19
C ALA A 50 10.83 -3.05 -16.17
N LEU A 51 10.26 -4.04 -15.46
CA LEU A 51 9.27 -3.81 -14.41
C LEU A 51 9.87 -3.08 -13.19
N GLU A 52 11.07 -3.46 -12.76
CA GLU A 52 11.77 -2.80 -11.65
C GLU A 52 12.07 -1.33 -11.99
N SER A 53 12.58 -1.08 -13.20
CA SER A 53 12.85 0.26 -13.71
C SER A 53 11.56 1.09 -13.83
N TRP A 54 10.47 0.49 -14.32
CA TRP A 54 9.17 1.15 -14.40
C TRP A 54 8.64 1.57 -13.02
N VAL A 55 8.73 0.67 -12.02
CA VAL A 55 8.32 0.99 -10.65
C VAL A 55 9.17 2.13 -10.09
N GLN A 56 10.48 2.07 -10.29
CA GLN A 56 11.38 3.12 -9.81
C GLN A 56 11.08 4.47 -10.45
N THR A 57 10.86 4.50 -11.77
CA THR A 57 10.49 5.71 -12.51
C THR A 57 9.14 6.25 -12.03
N SER A 58 8.16 5.37 -11.83
CA SER A 58 6.81 5.74 -11.38
C SER A 58 6.81 6.38 -9.99
N ARG A 59 7.72 5.99 -9.11
CA ARG A 59 7.86 6.59 -7.77
C ARG A 59 8.28 8.06 -7.81
N SER A 60 8.95 8.48 -8.87
CA SER A 60 9.40 9.86 -9.05
C SER A 60 8.44 10.70 -9.89
N ASP A 61 7.39 10.11 -10.47
CA ASP A 61 6.39 10.86 -11.26
C ASP A 61 5.47 11.68 -10.33
N PRO A 62 5.46 13.03 -10.44
CA PRO A 62 4.60 13.88 -9.63
C PRO A 62 3.11 13.54 -9.72
N LYS A 63 2.65 13.04 -10.88
CA LYS A 63 1.25 12.64 -11.07
C LYS A 63 0.93 11.37 -10.29
N VAL A 64 1.87 10.43 -10.22
CA VAL A 64 1.72 9.21 -9.43
C VAL A 64 1.72 9.55 -7.95
N LEU A 65 2.60 10.43 -7.51
CA LEU A 65 2.65 10.90 -6.12
C LEU A 65 1.35 11.60 -5.70
N ALA A 66 0.82 12.50 -6.54
CA ALA A 66 -0.46 13.16 -6.26
C ALA A 66 -1.61 12.16 -6.13
N ARG A 67 -1.68 11.14 -6.98
CA ARG A 67 -2.68 10.07 -6.86
C ARG A 67 -2.46 9.23 -5.62
N ALA A 68 -1.21 8.93 -5.27
CA ALA A 68 -0.88 8.15 -4.07
C ALA A 68 -1.31 8.88 -2.78
N GLU A 69 -1.17 10.21 -2.73
CA GLU A 69 -1.66 11.02 -1.61
C GLU A 69 -3.18 10.92 -1.46
N THR A 70 -3.93 11.02 -2.56
CA THR A 70 -5.40 10.83 -2.54
C THR A 70 -5.78 9.44 -2.02
N VAL A 71 -5.14 8.39 -2.54
CA VAL A 71 -5.39 7.00 -2.10
C VAL A 71 -5.07 6.84 -0.61
N ARG A 72 -3.98 7.45 -0.13
CA ARG A 72 -3.61 7.44 1.29
C ARG A 72 -4.69 8.09 2.16
N ALA A 73 -5.20 9.25 1.76
CA ALA A 73 -6.25 9.96 2.48
C ALA A 73 -7.56 9.14 2.54
N GLU A 74 -7.90 8.44 1.46
CA GLU A 74 -9.07 7.55 1.42
C GLU A 74 -8.92 6.36 2.35
N ILE A 75 -7.75 5.68 2.33
CA ILE A 75 -7.44 4.57 3.25
C ILE A 75 -7.55 5.03 4.70
N GLU A 76 -6.99 6.18 5.05
CA GLU A 76 -7.03 6.71 6.42
C GLU A 76 -8.47 6.98 6.87
N ARG A 77 -9.29 7.59 6.00
CA ARG A 77 -10.71 7.84 6.27
C ARG A 77 -11.48 6.53 6.51
N GLU A 78 -11.24 5.52 5.68
CA GLU A 78 -11.87 4.21 5.83
C GLU A 78 -11.39 3.48 7.08
N ALA A 79 -10.09 3.52 7.36
CA ALA A 79 -9.49 2.91 8.54
C ALA A 79 -10.07 3.53 9.82
N LYS A 80 -10.13 4.86 9.89
CA LYS A 80 -10.76 5.59 11.00
C LYS A 80 -12.24 5.20 11.18
N THR A 81 -12.98 5.10 10.08
CA THR A 81 -14.39 4.68 10.12
C THR A 81 -14.54 3.28 10.70
N LYS A 82 -13.73 2.33 10.23
CA LYS A 82 -13.72 0.94 10.73
C LYS A 82 -13.29 0.88 12.20
N GLN A 83 -12.28 1.66 12.57
CA GLN A 83 -11.81 1.74 13.95
C GLN A 83 -12.89 2.27 14.88
N SER A 84 -13.56 3.39 14.54
CA SER A 84 -14.66 3.94 15.35
C SER A 84 -15.84 2.97 15.49
N ALA A 85 -16.16 2.19 14.44
CA ALA A 85 -17.19 1.16 14.52
C ALA A 85 -16.82 0.03 15.49
N ILE A 86 -15.55 -0.40 15.47
CA ILE A 86 -15.03 -1.42 16.39
C ILE A 86 -15.03 -0.89 17.85
N GLU A 87 -14.59 0.34 18.07
CA GLU A 87 -14.62 0.99 19.40
C GLU A 87 -16.05 1.07 19.96
N ALA A 88 -17.05 1.34 19.12
CA ALA A 88 -18.45 1.33 19.51
C ALA A 88 -18.96 -0.07 19.94
N ILE A 89 -18.46 -1.15 19.34
CA ILE A 89 -18.79 -2.54 19.73
C ILE A 89 -18.22 -2.86 21.11
N PHE A 90 -16.98 -2.43 21.40
CA PHE A 90 -16.31 -2.69 22.67
C PHE A 90 -16.70 -1.71 23.79
N GLY A 91 -17.73 -0.88 23.58
CA GLY A 91 -18.30 -0.02 24.62
C GLY A 91 -17.60 1.32 24.80
N GLY A 92 -16.89 1.83 23.78
CA GLY A 92 -16.43 3.21 23.73
C GLY A 92 -17.61 4.15 23.95
N SER A 93 -17.61 4.84 25.09
CA SER A 93 -18.75 5.60 25.59
C SER A 93 -19.29 6.54 24.51
N THR A 94 -20.55 6.33 24.13
CA THR A 94 -21.38 7.27 23.39
C THR A 94 -20.99 8.70 23.76
N PRO A 95 -20.64 9.59 22.81
CA PRO A 95 -20.62 11.00 23.15
C PRO A 95 -22.05 11.30 23.55
N ALA A 96 -22.26 11.51 24.85
CA ALA A 96 -23.56 11.81 25.42
C ALA A 96 -24.09 13.04 24.68
N SER A 97 -24.89 12.78 23.64
CA SER A 97 -25.74 13.76 23.01
C SER A 97 -26.61 14.27 24.14
N ARG A 98 -26.28 15.48 24.58
CA ARG A 98 -26.96 16.23 25.63
C ARG A 98 -28.46 16.02 25.47
N SER A 99 -29.04 15.26 26.40
CA SER A 99 -30.48 15.27 26.61
C SER A 99 -30.89 16.73 26.89
N PRO A 100 -31.86 17.31 26.17
CA PRO A 100 -32.48 18.54 26.65
C PRO A 100 -33.24 18.15 27.92
N LYS A 101 -32.68 18.58 29.06
CA LYS A 101 -33.29 18.46 30.38
C LYS A 101 -34.68 19.09 30.32
N GLY A 102 -35.67 18.32 30.77
CA GLY A 102 -37.08 18.66 30.66
C GLY A 102 -37.45 20.02 31.22
N LYS A 103 -38.52 20.57 30.66
CA LYS A 103 -39.44 21.45 31.38
C LYS A 103 -40.86 20.98 31.09
N THR A 104 -41.28 19.94 31.79
CA THR A 104 -42.68 19.76 32.16
C THR A 104 -42.88 20.53 33.45
N VAL A 105 -43.64 21.62 33.39
CA VAL A 105 -44.40 22.13 34.53
C VAL A 105 -45.81 22.35 34.01
N ASP A 106 -46.66 21.39 34.37
CA ASP A 106 -48.12 21.42 34.36
C ASP A 106 -48.67 22.40 35.41
N ALA A 107 -49.96 22.73 35.23
CA ALA A 107 -50.91 23.45 36.11
C ALA A 107 -51.06 24.95 35.87
#